data_AF-K2ADV7-F1
#
_entry.id   AF-K2ADV7-F1
#
_cell.length_a   1.000
_cell.length_b   1.000
_cell.length_c   1.000
_cell.angle_alpha   90.00
_cell.angle_beta   90.00
_cell.angle_gamma   90.00
#
_symmetry.space_group_name_H-M   'P 1'
#
loop_
_entity.id
_entity.type
_entity.pdbx_description
1 polymer ?
#
loop_
_entity_poly.entity_id
_entity_poly.type
_entity_poly.pdbx_seq_one_letter_code
_entity_poly.pdbx_strand_id
1 'polypeptide(L)' 'RAHLRAMGMKVDLADIQGDLPGSEALLALMGQDKKVIDGKLRFILAHGIGEAFVAEDVPPDLVRGLLSEALANRR' A
#
# COMPACT_ATOMS: atom_id res chain seq x y z
N ARG A 1 2.63 -12.09 6.60
CA ARG A 1 1.22 -12.05 7.09
C ARG A 1 1.04 -12.78 8.42
N ALA A 2 1.35 -14.08 8.51
CA ALA A 2 1.17 -14.88 9.74
C ALA A 2 1.81 -14.24 10.99
N HIS A 3 3.06 -13.79 10.88
CA HIS A 3 3.77 -13.14 12.00
C HIS A 3 3.06 -11.87 12.49
N LEU A 4 2.69 -10.96 11.58
CA LEU A 4 1.96 -9.73 11.93
C LEU A 4 0.58 -10.02 12.55
N ARG A 5 -0.17 -11.01 12.02
CA ARG A 5 -1.45 -11.44 12.61
C ARG A 5 -1.27 -12.00 14.02
N ALA A 6 -0.23 -12.81 14.25
CA ALA A 6 0.07 -13.37 15.57
C ALA A 6 0.40 -12.27 16.60
N MET A 7 0.93 -11.13 16.16
CA MET A 7 1.15 -9.94 16.99
C MET A 7 -0.09 -9.06 17.16
N GLY A 8 -1.24 -9.45 16.61
CA GLY A 8 -2.48 -8.67 16.67
C GLY A 8 -2.54 -7.49 15.68
N MET A 9 -1.60 -7.42 14.72
CA MET A 9 -1.58 -6.35 13.72
C MET A 9 -2.59 -6.60 12.60
N LYS A 10 -3.09 -5.51 12.02
CA LYS A 10 -3.94 -5.50 10.82
C LYS A 10 -3.07 -5.81 9.61
N VAL A 11 -3.48 -6.77 8.78
CA VAL A 11 -2.69 -7.19 7.60
C VAL A 11 -3.44 -7.07 6.28
N ASP A 12 -4.75 -6.85 6.35
CA ASP A 12 -5.62 -6.63 5.21
C ASP A 12 -6.42 -5.32 5.39
N LEU A 13 -6.78 -4.67 4.29
CA LEU A 13 -7.65 -3.49 4.34
C LEU A 13 -8.99 -3.81 5.00
N ALA A 14 -9.49 -5.05 4.87
CA ALA A 14 -10.71 -5.53 5.52
C ALA A 14 -10.64 -5.51 7.06
N ASP A 15 -9.42 -5.54 7.64
CA ASP A 15 -9.28 -5.50 9.08
C ASP A 15 -9.50 -4.07 9.65
N ILE A 16 -9.50 -3.03 8.80
CA ILE A 16 -9.66 -1.61 9.21
C ILE A 16 -11.16 -1.29 9.35
N GLN A 17 -11.58 -0.97 10.57
CA GLN A 17 -12.95 -0.55 10.89
C GLN A 17 -13.27 0.82 10.30
N GLY A 18 -14.52 1.00 9.87
CA GLY A 18 -15.01 2.23 9.25
C GLY A 18 -14.81 2.27 7.74
N ASP A 19 -15.25 3.38 7.13
CA ASP A 19 -15.17 3.59 5.70
C ASP A 19 -13.73 3.92 5.28
N LEU A 20 -13.31 3.33 4.17
CA LEU A 20 -12.06 3.70 3.51
C LEU A 20 -12.36 4.48 2.24
N PRO A 21 -11.52 5.47 1.90
CA PRO A 21 -11.58 6.12 0.61
C PRO A 21 -11.29 5.12 -0.52
N GLY A 22 -11.79 5.42 -1.72
CA GLY A 22 -11.55 4.61 -2.92
C GLY A 22 -10.08 4.62 -3.37
N SER A 23 -9.74 3.75 -4.33
CA SER A 23 -8.38 3.60 -4.87
C SER A 23 -7.75 4.93 -5.31
N GLU A 24 -8.51 5.79 -5.99
CA GLU A 24 -8.02 7.09 -6.47
C GLU A 24 -7.66 8.03 -5.32
N ALA A 25 -8.53 8.09 -4.31
CA ALA A 25 -8.33 8.94 -3.16
C ALA A 25 -7.17 8.43 -2.29
N LEU A 26 -7.03 7.10 -2.13
CA LEU A 26 -5.86 6.50 -1.48
C LEU A 26 -4.57 6.82 -2.23
N LEU A 27 -4.55 6.68 -3.55
CA LEU A 27 -3.39 7.00 -4.38
C LEU A 27 -3.02 8.49 -4.28
N ALA A 28 -4.03 9.38 -4.29
CA ALA A 28 -3.82 10.81 -4.10
C ALA A 28 -3.25 11.14 -2.71
N LEU A 29 -3.72 10.48 -1.65
CA LEU A 29 -3.17 10.61 -0.30
C LEU A 29 -1.73 10.11 -0.22
N MET A 30 -1.39 9.00 -0.90
CA MET A 30 0.00 8.51 -0.99
C MET A 30 0.91 9.53 -1.69
N GLY A 31 0.39 10.24 -2.70
CA GLY A 31 1.11 11.32 -3.38
C GLY A 31 1.40 12.55 -2.52
N GLN A 32 0.79 12.67 -1.35
CA GLN A 32 1.08 13.75 -0.38
C GLN A 32 2.19 13.38 0.61
N ASP A 33 2.65 12.13 0.63
CA ASP A 33 3.71 11.70 1.55
C ASP A 33 5.05 12.37 1.21
N LYS A 34 5.80 12.73 2.26
CA LYS A 34 7.05 13.50 2.16
C LYS A 34 8.18 12.75 1.41
N LYS A 35 7.98 11.47 1.07
CA LYS A 35 8.91 10.66 0.24
C LYS A 35 8.76 10.90 -1.27
N VAL A 36 7.82 11.74 -1.69
CA VAL A 36 7.71 12.22 -3.07
C VAL A 36 8.80 13.28 -3.31
N ILE A 37 9.91 12.84 -3.90
CA ILE A 37 10.87 13.74 -4.55
C ILE A 37 10.51 13.71 -6.05
N ASP A 38 10.26 14.89 -6.65
CA ASP A 38 9.90 15.04 -8.07
C ASP A 38 8.62 14.33 -8.55
N GLY A 39 7.61 14.17 -7.68
CA GLY A 39 6.30 13.63 -8.08
C GLY A 39 6.26 12.10 -8.26
N LYS A 40 7.36 11.39 -7.96
CA LYS A 40 7.44 9.94 -8.05
C LYS A 40 7.26 9.26 -6.69
N LEU A 41 6.36 8.28 -6.63
CA LEU A 41 6.17 7.44 -5.44
C LEU A 41 7.36 6.47 -5.30
N ARG A 42 8.04 6.54 -4.16
CA ARG A 42 9.12 5.60 -3.80
C ARG A 42 8.58 4.51 -2.89
N PHE A 43 8.73 3.26 -3.31
CA PHE A 43 8.33 2.10 -2.53
C PHE A 43 9.56 1.42 -1.95
N ILE A 44 9.47 1.00 -0.69
CA ILE A 44 10.43 0.07 -0.10
C ILE A 44 9.80 -1.32 -0.24
N LEU A 45 10.40 -2.15 -1.09
CA LEU A 45 9.89 -3.49 -1.37
C LEU A 45 10.84 -4.51 -0.73
N ALA A 46 10.26 -5.48 -0.02
CA ALA A 46 11.01 -6.60 0.52
C ALA A 46 11.24 -7.66 -0.56
N HIS A 47 12.48 -8.13 -0.69
CA HIS A 47 12.85 -9.29 -1.52
C HIS A 47 13.00 -10.58 -0.69
N GLY A 48 13.08 -10.43 0.63
CA GLY A 48 13.24 -11.52 1.58
C GLY A 48 13.26 -10.98 3.01
N ILE A 49 13.41 -11.86 3.99
CA ILE A 49 13.58 -11.42 5.39
C ILE A 49 14.98 -10.81 5.51
N GLY A 50 15.04 -9.53 5.90
CA GLY A 50 16.30 -8.79 6.00
C GLY A 50 16.78 -8.17 4.69
N GLU A 51 16.05 -8.38 3.58
CA GLU A 51 16.42 -7.89 2.25
C GLU A 51 15.31 -6.99 1.69
N ALA A 52 15.65 -5.73 1.44
CA ALA A 52 14.74 -4.76 0.85
C ALA A 52 15.47 -3.84 -0.13
N PHE A 53 14.75 -3.35 -1.13
CA PHE A 53 15.24 -2.38 -2.09
C PHE A 53 14.25 -1.24 -2.29
N VAL A 54 14.73 -0.13 -2.84
CA VAL A 54 13.91 1.03 -3.18
C VAL A 54 13.51 0.94 -4.65
N ALA A 55 12.21 0.97 -4.91
CA ALA A 55 11.64 1.05 -6.25
C ALA A 55 11.17 2.49 -6.50
N GLU A 56 11.78 3.16 -7.49
CA GLU A 56 11.60 4.60 -7.73
C GLU A 56 10.73 4.96 -8.95
N ASP A 57 10.19 3.97 -9.66
CA ASP A 57 9.38 4.16 -10.88
C ASP A 57 8.21 3.18 -10.96
N VAL A 58 7.50 2.97 -9.85
CA VAL A 58 6.32 2.09 -9.85
C VAL A 58 5.17 2.80 -10.58
N PRO A 59 4.56 2.20 -11.63
CA PRO A 59 3.47 2.82 -12.36
C PRO A 59 2.27 3.10 -11.44
N PRO A 60 1.73 4.32 -11.42
CA PRO A 60 0.56 4.66 -10.58
C PRO A 60 -0.65 3.76 -10.85
N ASP A 61 -0.83 3.35 -12.10
CA ASP A 61 -1.90 2.46 -12.54
C ASP A 61 -1.82 1.06 -11.91
N LEU A 62 -0.60 0.55 -11.72
CA LEU A 62 -0.37 -0.73 -11.04
C LEU A 62 -0.77 -0.64 -9.57
N VAL A 63 -0.39 0.46 -8.91
CA VAL A 63 -0.74 0.73 -7.50
C VAL A 63 -2.26 0.88 -7.37
N ARG A 64 -2.90 1.63 -8.27
CA ARG A 64 -4.36 1.78 -8.32
C ARG A 64 -5.05 0.42 -8.45
N GLY A 65 -4.61 -0.43 -9.37
CA GLY A 65 -5.18 -1.76 -9.58
C GLY A 65 -5.11 -2.62 -8.31
N LEU A 66 -3.94 -2.64 -7.66
CA LEU A 66 -3.73 -3.35 -6.39
C LEU A 66 -4.66 -2.84 -5.28
N LEU A 67 -4.80 -1.51 -5.15
CA LEU A 67 -5.69 -0.90 -4.16
C LEU A 67 -7.16 -1.24 -4.43
N SER A 68 -7.59 -1.20 -5.69
CA SER A 68 -8.94 -1.57 -6.10
C SER A 68 -9.28 -3.03 -5.77
N GLU A 69 -8.35 -3.95 -6.05
CA GLU A 69 -8.51 -5.36 -5.70
C GLU A 69 -8.60 -5.57 -4.18
N ALA A 70 -7.70 -4.94 -3.43
CA ALA A 70 -7.69 -5.03 -1.97
C ALA A 70 -8.96 -4.44 -1.32
N LEU A 71 -9.49 -3.35 -1.88
CA LEU A 71 -10.77 -2.76 -1.46
C LEU A 71 -11.97 -3.63 -1.84
N ALA A 72 -11.96 -4.28 -3.01
CA ALA A 72 -13.01 -5.20 -3.43
C ALA A 72 -13.11 -6.42 -2.49
N ASN A 73 -11.97 -6.89 -1.98
CA ASN A 73 -11.90 -7.99 -1.01
C ASN A 73 -12.39 -7.62 0.41
N ARG A 74 -12.81 -6.37 0.65
CA ARG A 74 -13.49 -5.98 1.90
C ARG A 74 -14.98 -6.36 1.94
N ARG A 75 -15.55 -6.72 0.78
CA ARG A 75 -16.98 -7.03 0.65
C ARG A 75 -17.34 -8.44 1.09
#